data_AF-A0A225UC94-F1
#
_entry.id   AF-A0A225UC94-F1
#
_cell.length_a   1.000
_cell.length_b   1.000
_cell.length_c   1.000
_cell.angle_alpha   90.00
_cell.angle_beta   90.00
_cell.angle_gamma   90.00
#
_symmetry.space_group_name_H-M   'P 1'
#
loop_
_entity.id
_entity.type
_entity.pdbx_description
1 polymer ?
#
loop_
_entity_poly.entity_id
_entity_poly.type
_entity_poly.pdbx_seq_one_letter_code
_entity_poly.pdbx_strand_id
1 'polypeptide(L)'
;MWLANSCLGCEDCRKGHESTCVDAELHGFTVDGSFQQWCVSFADHVTPIPTDLPMHAAAPILCAGVTVYKALKEIGGQCGDFVVIPGAGGGLGHLACFLQSKFVDLRFKQRKL
;
A
#
# COMPACT_ATOMS: atom_id res chain seq x y z
N MET A 1 -7.99 -2.49 4.15
CA MET A 1 -6.85 -1.59 4.42
C MET A 1 -6.24 -2.01 5.76
N TRP A 2 -4.93 -1.84 5.99
CA TRP A 2 -4.29 -2.20 7.28
C TRP A 2 -4.82 -1.34 8.44
N LEU A 3 -4.83 -0.02 8.23
CA LEU A 3 -5.41 0.94 9.15
C LEU A 3 -6.95 0.84 9.09
N ALA A 4 -7.57 0.52 10.22
CA ALA A 4 -9.01 0.49 10.38
C ALA A 4 -9.54 1.86 10.78
N ASN A 5 -8.91 2.49 11.78
CA ASN A 5 -9.34 3.76 12.33
C ASN A 5 -8.15 4.58 12.83
N SER A 6 -8.33 5.90 12.94
CA SER A 6 -7.40 6.81 13.60
C SER A 6 -8.18 7.96 14.25
N CYS A 7 -7.57 8.73 15.15
CA CYS A 7 -8.30 9.78 15.87
C CYS A 7 -8.68 11.00 15.01
N LEU A 8 -8.10 11.16 13.81
CA LEU A 8 -8.31 12.27 12.88
C LEU A 8 -8.03 13.68 13.43
N GLY A 9 -7.57 13.80 14.68
CA GLY A 9 -7.37 15.07 15.38
C GLY A 9 -5.93 15.36 15.84
N CYS A 10 -5.04 14.36 15.83
CA CYS A 10 -3.65 14.54 16.22
C CYS A 10 -2.80 15.21 15.12
N GLU A 11 -1.56 15.57 15.45
CA GLU A 11 -0.64 16.19 14.49
C GLU A 11 -0.40 15.33 13.25
N ASP A 12 -0.14 14.04 13.43
CA ASP A 12 0.12 13.11 12.32
C ASP A 12 -1.10 12.92 11.43
N CYS A 13 -2.29 12.74 12.02
CA CYS A 13 -3.52 12.62 11.25
C CYS A 13 -3.77 13.87 10.40
N ARG A 14 -3.57 15.07 10.96
CA ARG A 14 -3.73 16.32 10.22
C ARG A 14 -2.73 16.51 9.08
N LYS A 15 -1.61 15.78 9.10
CA LYS A 15 -0.60 15.77 8.03
C LYS A 15 -0.81 14.65 7.00
N GLY A 16 -1.84 13.80 7.16
CA GLY A 16 -2.06 12.63 6.31
C GLY A 16 -1.14 11.45 6.64
N HIS A 17 -0.66 11.38 7.88
CA HIS A 17 0.14 10.28 8.43
C HIS A 17 -0.67 9.48 9.46
N GLU A 18 -1.93 9.19 9.15
CA GLU A 18 -2.85 8.48 10.04
C GLU A 18 -2.29 7.11 10.48
N SER A 19 -1.41 6.49 9.68
CA SER A 19 -0.71 5.24 10.02
C SER A 19 0.21 5.33 11.24
N THR A 20 0.64 6.54 11.64
CA THR A 20 1.48 6.77 12.84
C THR A 20 0.68 7.34 14.01
N CYS A 21 -0.66 7.39 13.89
CA CYS A 21 -1.52 7.80 14.99
C CYS A 21 -1.34 6.89 16.20
N VAL A 22 -1.23 7.48 17.40
CA VAL A 22 -1.10 6.75 18.66
C VAL A 22 -2.36 5.93 18.98
N ASP A 23 -3.51 6.43 18.56
CA ASP A 23 -4.82 5.79 18.75
C ASP A 23 -5.26 5.00 17.50
N ALA A 24 -4.32 4.54 16.67
CA ALA A 24 -4.62 3.76 15.47
C ALA A 24 -5.22 2.40 15.82
N GLU A 25 -6.34 2.05 15.19
CA GLU A 25 -6.90 0.70 15.22
C GLU A 25 -6.58 -0.03 13.92
N LEU A 26 -6.26 -1.31 14.02
CA LEU A 26 -5.66 -2.11 12.96
C LEU A 26 -6.50 -3.35 12.67
N HIS A 27 -6.92 -3.52 11.42
CA HIS A 27 -7.73 -4.66 10.99
C HIS A 27 -6.94 -5.96 11.13
N GLY A 28 -7.54 -6.95 11.81
CA GLY A 28 -6.92 -8.25 12.07
C GLY A 28 -5.86 -8.24 13.17
N PHE A 29 -5.78 -7.15 13.95
CA PHE A 29 -4.85 -7.04 15.08
C PHE A 29 -5.52 -6.46 16.33
N THR A 30 -6.01 -5.22 16.28
CA THR A 30 -6.76 -4.61 17.41
C THR A 30 -8.27 -4.67 17.23
N VAL A 31 -8.73 -4.81 15.98
CA VAL A 31 -10.15 -5.01 15.62
C VAL A 31 -10.25 -6.17 14.61
N ASP A 32 -11.46 -6.72 14.45
CA ASP A 32 -11.68 -7.83 13.53
C ASP A 32 -11.27 -7.48 12.09
N GLY A 33 -10.67 -8.47 11.43
CA GLY A 33 -10.09 -8.34 10.09
C GLY A 33 -11.01 -8.83 8.98
N SER A 34 -10.41 -9.19 7.84
CA SER A 34 -11.15 -9.58 6.62
C SER A 34 -11.33 -11.09 6.44
N PHE A 35 -10.92 -11.94 7.39
CA PHE A 35 -11.10 -13.40 7.30
C PHE A 35 -12.48 -13.85 7.79
N GLN A 36 -13.51 -13.24 7.20
CA GLN A 36 -14.92 -13.45 7.51
C GLN A 36 -15.78 -13.04 6.30
N GLN A 37 -17.04 -13.45 6.27
CA GLN A 37 -17.96 -13.13 5.16
C GLN A 37 -18.39 -11.66 5.17
N TRP A 38 -18.42 -11.04 6.35
CA TRP A 38 -18.84 -9.65 6.57
C TRP A 38 -17.92 -9.02 7.59
N CYS A 39 -17.47 -7.79 7.35
CA CYS A 39 -16.70 -7.03 8.33
C CYS A 39 -17.24 -5.61 8.42
N VAL A 40 -17.06 -4.99 9.60
CA VAL A 40 -17.32 -3.56 9.79
C VAL A 40 -16.01 -2.81 9.55
N SER A 41 -16.09 -1.68 8.88
CA SER A 41 -14.95 -0.79 8.65
C SER A 41 -15.42 0.66 8.71
N PHE A 42 -14.47 1.57 8.92
CA PHE A 42 -14.73 2.99 9.14
C PHE A 42 -14.74 3.73 7.80
N ALA A 43 -15.79 4.53 7.56
CA ALA A 43 -16.03 5.17 6.27
C ALA A 43 -14.87 6.07 5.82
N ASP A 44 -14.14 6.67 6.77
CA ASP A 44 -12.99 7.55 6.50
C ASP A 44 -11.74 6.78 6.01
N HIS A 45 -11.68 5.46 6.24
CA HIS A 45 -10.50 4.63 5.95
C HIS A 45 -10.77 3.52 4.92
N VAL A 46 -11.98 3.43 4.37
CA VAL A 46 -12.28 2.53 3.25
C VAL A 46 -11.83 3.11 1.93
N THR A 47 -11.24 2.28 1.08
CA THR A 47 -10.84 2.67 -0.28
C THR A 47 -11.90 2.24 -1.28
N PRO A 48 -12.50 3.16 -2.06
CA PRO A 48 -13.41 2.80 -3.13
C PRO A 48 -12.71 1.94 -4.18
N ILE A 49 -13.31 0.81 -4.54
CA ILE A 49 -12.79 -0.10 -5.56
C ILE A 49 -13.59 0.13 -6.85
N PRO A 50 -12.93 0.37 -8.00
CA PRO A 50 -13.60 0.47 -9.30
C PRO A 50 -14.44 -0.78 -9.62
N THR A 51 -15.62 -0.59 -10.22
CA THR A 51 -16.57 -1.69 -10.49
C THR A 51 -16.07 -2.67 -11.56
N ASP A 52 -15.16 -2.23 -12.42
CA ASP A 52 -14.53 -3.03 -13.48
C ASP A 52 -13.31 -3.82 -13.00
N LEU A 53 -12.82 -3.57 -11.78
CA LEU A 53 -11.68 -4.29 -11.22
C LEU A 53 -12.15 -5.53 -10.45
N PRO A 54 -11.76 -6.75 -10.84
CA PRO A 54 -12.14 -7.95 -10.10
C PRO A 54 -11.58 -7.94 -8.68
N MET A 55 -12.43 -8.25 -7.70
CA MET A 55 -12.10 -8.16 -6.27
C MET A 55 -10.89 -9.00 -5.85
N HIS A 56 -10.70 -10.18 -6.45
CA HIS A 56 -9.55 -11.04 -6.16
C HIS A 56 -8.20 -10.42 -6.60
N ALA A 57 -8.22 -9.59 -7.65
CA ALA A 57 -7.06 -8.82 -8.08
C ALA A 57 -6.88 -7.55 -7.23
N ALA A 58 -7.96 -6.93 -6.77
CA ALA A 58 -7.93 -5.75 -5.92
C ALA A 58 -7.38 -6.03 -4.52
N ALA A 59 -7.75 -7.17 -3.92
CA ALA A 59 -7.39 -7.54 -2.55
C ALA A 59 -5.88 -7.42 -2.22
N PRO A 60 -4.93 -7.99 -2.99
CA PRO A 60 -3.51 -7.86 -2.71
C PRO A 60 -2.97 -6.42 -2.92
N ILE A 61 -3.62 -5.61 -3.76
CA ILE A 61 -3.21 -4.23 -4.01
C ILE A 61 -3.43 -3.35 -2.78
N LEU A 62 -4.50 -3.61 -2.01
CA LEU A 62 -4.84 -2.86 -0.79
C LEU A 62 -3.81 -3.01 0.36
N CYS A 63 -2.83 -3.90 0.21
CA CYS A 63 -1.73 -4.06 1.15
C CYS A 63 -0.38 -3.95 0.43
N ALA A 64 0.01 -4.98 -0.33
CA ALA A 64 1.31 -5.03 -0.97
C ALA A 64 1.45 -3.94 -2.05
N GLY A 65 0.41 -3.70 -2.84
CA GLY A 65 0.42 -2.69 -3.91
C GLY A 65 0.61 -1.26 -3.39
N VAL A 66 -0.21 -0.83 -2.43
CA VAL A 66 -0.07 0.50 -1.80
C VAL A 66 1.26 0.66 -1.08
N THR A 67 1.77 -0.40 -0.44
CA THR A 67 3.06 -0.40 0.25
C THR A 67 4.20 -0.12 -0.73
N VAL A 68 4.29 -0.88 -1.82
CA VAL A 68 5.36 -0.68 -2.79
C VAL A 68 5.19 0.61 -3.58
N TYR A 69 3.95 1.05 -3.83
CA TYR A 69 3.69 2.34 -4.48
C TYR A 69 4.18 3.52 -3.63
N LYS A 70 3.88 3.53 -2.33
CA LYS A 70 4.40 4.54 -1.40
C LYS A 70 5.93 4.48 -1.34
N ALA A 71 6.53 3.29 -1.23
CA ALA A 71 7.98 3.15 -1.25
C ALA A 71 8.61 3.75 -2.51
N LEU A 72 8.05 3.50 -3.69
CA LEU A 72 8.51 4.08 -4.96
C LEU A 72 8.31 5.59 -5.06
N LYS A 73 7.34 6.17 -4.34
CA LYS A 73 7.19 7.63 -4.24
C LYS A 73 8.21 8.27 -3.32
N GLU A 74 8.54 7.61 -2.21
CA GLU A 74 9.47 8.13 -1.20
C GLU A 74 10.93 8.15 -1.66
N ILE A 75 11.32 7.30 -2.62
CA ILE A 75 12.71 7.29 -3.12
C ILE A 75 13.10 8.55 -3.91
N GLY A 76 12.14 9.39 -4.30
CA GLY A 76 12.41 10.66 -5.02
C GLY A 76 13.06 10.50 -6.40
N GLY A 77 12.97 9.33 -7.01
CA GLY A 77 13.53 9.05 -8.34
C GLY A 77 12.80 9.79 -9.46
N GLN A 78 13.53 10.10 -10.54
CA GLN A 78 13.01 10.72 -11.75
C GLN A 78 12.81 9.68 -12.86
N CYS A 79 11.95 10.00 -13.83
CA CYS A 79 11.78 9.18 -15.04
C CYS A 79 13.13 8.84 -15.67
N GLY A 80 13.35 7.55 -15.94
CA GLY A 80 14.59 7.01 -16.50
C GLY A 80 15.64 6.59 -15.47
N ASP A 81 15.51 6.98 -14.19
CA ASP A 81 16.44 6.57 -13.14
C ASP A 81 16.40 5.06 -12.90
N PHE A 82 17.53 4.52 -12.45
CA PHE A 82 17.61 3.10 -12.10
C PHE A 82 17.19 2.87 -10.65
N VAL A 83 16.31 1.90 -10.43
CA VAL A 83 15.92 1.42 -9.10
C VAL A 83 16.37 -0.03 -8.91
N VAL A 84 16.83 -0.34 -7.70
CA VAL A 84 17.17 -1.69 -7.26
C VAL A 84 16.06 -2.18 -6.34
N ILE A 85 15.46 -3.32 -6.67
CA ILE A 85 14.43 -3.98 -5.85
C ILE A 85 15.00 -5.30 -5.33
N PRO A 86 15.51 -5.34 -4.09
CA PRO A 86 15.90 -6.60 -3.46
C PRO A 86 14.69 -7.53 -3.34
N GLY A 87 14.84 -8.79 -3.73
CA GLY A 87 13.72 -9.73 -3.71
C GLY A 87 12.66 -9.48 -4.79
N ALA A 88 13.04 -8.92 -5.94
CA ALA A 88 12.16 -8.65 -7.09
C ALA A 88 11.28 -9.84 -7.57
N GLY A 89 11.67 -11.08 -7.25
CA GLY A 89 10.88 -12.28 -7.57
C GLY A 89 9.82 -12.67 -6.53
N GLY A 90 9.79 -12.03 -5.36
CA GLY A 90 8.80 -12.28 -4.32
C GLY A 90 7.48 -11.53 -4.58
N GLY A 91 6.48 -11.73 -3.70
CA GLY A 91 5.15 -11.13 -3.86
C GLY A 91 5.16 -9.59 -3.96
N LEU A 92 5.86 -8.90 -3.05
CA LEU A 92 6.00 -7.44 -3.10
C LEU A 92 6.91 -7.02 -4.26
N GLY A 93 8.05 -7.70 -4.44
CA GLY A 93 9.05 -7.34 -5.44
C GLY A 93 8.50 -7.39 -6.86
N HIS A 94 7.68 -8.40 -7.18
CA HIS A 94 7.05 -8.51 -8.49
C HIS A 94 6.06 -7.36 -8.74
N LEU A 95 5.28 -6.96 -7.73
CA LEU A 95 4.39 -5.79 -7.82
C LEU A 95 5.17 -4.49 -7.99
N ALA A 96 6.29 -4.34 -7.28
CA ALA A 96 7.17 -3.18 -7.42
C ALA A 96 7.73 -3.08 -8.85
N CYS A 97 8.17 -4.20 -9.43
CA CYS A 97 8.61 -4.27 -10.84
C CYS A 97 7.51 -3.83 -11.83
N PHE A 98 6.27 -4.27 -11.60
CA PHE A 98 5.14 -3.86 -12.43
C PHE A 98 4.85 -2.36 -12.30
N LEU A 99 4.76 -1.84 -11.07
CA LEU A 99 4.39 -0.45 -10.79
C LEU A 99 5.47 0.56 -11.19
N GLN A 100 6.76 0.24 -11.00
CA GLN A 100 7.85 1.13 -11.42
C GLN A 100 7.79 1.44 -12.92
N SER A 101 7.39 0.46 -13.73
CA SER A 101 7.38 0.59 -15.19
C SER A 101 6.19 1.39 -15.70
N LYS A 102 5.06 1.38 -14.97
CA LYS A 102 3.80 1.97 -15.43
C LYS A 102 3.48 3.33 -14.81
N PHE A 103 3.97 3.62 -13.61
CA PHE A 103 3.51 4.80 -12.85
C PHE A 103 4.63 5.77 -12.44
N VAL A 104 5.88 5.30 -12.36
CA VAL A 104 7.03 6.14 -11.93
C VAL A 104 8.10 6.21 -13.03
N ASP A 105 7.96 5.42 -14.09
CA ASP A 105 8.85 5.31 -15.25
C ASP A 105 10.34 5.14 -14.88
N LEU A 106 10.59 4.27 -13.89
CA LEU A 106 11.93 3.91 -13.44
C LEU A 106 12.42 2.66 -14.16
N ARG A 107 13.73 2.59 -14.42
CA ARG A 107 14.40 1.44 -15.04
C ARG A 107 14.81 0.43 -13.97
N PHE A 108 14.47 -0.84 -14.19
CA PHE A 108 14.87 -1.91 -13.28
C PHE A 108 16.33 -2.29 -13.50
N LYS A 109 17.14 -2.37 -12.43
CA LYS A 109 18.50 -2.89 -12.48
C LYS A 109 18.65 -4.12 -11.61
N GLN A 110 18.66 -5.29 -12.23
CA GLN A 110 18.98 -6.54 -11.56
C GLN A 110 20.51 -6.68 -11.45
N ARG A 111 21.06 -6.51 -10.25
CA ARG A 111 22.45 -6.91 -9.96
C ARG A 111 22.44 -8.39 -9.62
N LYS A 112 23.17 -9.21 -10.38
CA LYS A 112 23.57 -10.55 -9.92
C LYS A 112 24.51 -10.34 -8.74
N LEU A 113 24.09 -10.76 -7.54
CA LEU A 113 24.99 -10.94 -6.41
C LEU A 113 25.85 -12.17 -6.66
#